data_AF-A0A961WTH5-F1
#
_entry.id   AF-A0A961WTH5-F1
#
_cell.length_a   1.000
_cell.length_b   1.000
_cell.length_c   1.000
_cell.angle_alpha   90.00
_cell.angle_beta   90.00
_cell.angle_gamma   90.00
#
_symmetry.space_group_name_H-M   'P 1'
#
loop_
_entity.id
_entity.type
_entity.pdbx_description
1 polymer ?
#
loop_
_entity_poly.entity_id
_entity_poly.type
_entity_poly.pdbx_seq_one_letter_code
_entity_poly.pdbx_strand_id
1 'polypeptide(L)' 'MTNTPHPLDHLVLPVPSLDLARERLSALGFTCAPDGIHPFGTVNACIYFADGTFLEPLAVGD' A
#
# COMPACT_ATOMS: atom_id res chain seq x y z
N MET A 1 10.00 32.48 -0.64
CA MET A 1 9.58 31.09 -0.45
C MET A 1 10.69 30.22 -1.00
N THR A 2 11.35 29.42 -0.17
CA THR A 2 12.33 28.44 -0.66
C THR A 2 11.55 27.33 -1.36
N ASN A 3 11.88 27.04 -2.62
CA ASN A 3 11.28 25.95 -3.39
C ASN A 3 11.92 24.62 -2.95
N THR A 4 11.67 24.20 -1.71
CA THR A 4 12.16 22.94 -1.18
C THR A 4 11.31 21.81 -1.75
N PRO A 5 11.90 20.81 -2.43
CA PRO A 5 11.14 19.67 -2.93
C PRO A 5 10.50 18.87 -1.77
N HIS A 6 9.23 18.51 -1.91
CA HIS A 6 8.54 17.57 -1.04
C HIS A 6 8.45 16.22 -1.77
N PRO A 7 9.29 15.22 -1.41
CA PRO A 7 9.28 13.94 -2.10
C PRO A 7 7.95 13.20 -1.85
N LEU A 8 7.54 12.40 -2.83
CA LEU A 8 6.41 11.49 -2.68
C LEU A 8 6.82 10.36 -1.73
N ASP A 9 5.93 10.00 -0.81
CA ASP A 9 6.12 8.88 0.11
C ASP A 9 5.44 7.61 -0.45
N HIS A 10 4.11 7.63 -0.58
CA HIS A 10 3.35 6.51 -1.10
C HIS A 10 2.00 6.93 -1.69
N LEU A 11 1.31 5.99 -2.33
CA LEU A 11 -0.07 6.13 -2.75
C LEU A 11 -0.94 5.06 -2.07
N VAL A 12 -1.98 5.51 -1.39
CA VAL A 12 -3.03 4.65 -0.83
C VAL A 12 -3.99 4.25 -1.94
N LEU A 13 -4.29 2.96 -2.02
CA LEU A 13 -5.22 2.36 -2.98
C LEU A 13 -6.40 1.78 -2.21
N PRO A 14 -7.53 2.50 -2.09
CA PRO A 14 -8.72 1.95 -1.45
C PRO A 14 -9.22 0.75 -2.23
N VAL A 15 -9.33 -0.39 -1.55
CA VAL A 15 -9.79 -1.65 -2.16
C VAL A 15 -10.91 -2.26 -1.32
N PRO A 16 -11.90 -2.90 -1.96
CA PRO A 16 -13.00 -3.54 -1.22
C PRO A 16 -12.57 -4.84 -0.51
N SER A 17 -11.45 -5.43 -0.92
CA SER A 17 -10.89 -6.65 -0.35
C SER A 17 -9.38 -6.61 -0.49
N LEU A 18 -8.68 -6.78 0.63
CA LEU A 18 -7.22 -6.81 0.65
C LEU A 18 -6.69 -8.06 -0.05
N ASP A 19 -7.29 -9.23 0.21
CA ASP A 19 -6.91 -10.50 -0.43
C ASP A 19 -6.95 -10.43 -1.95
N LEU A 20 -8.04 -9.89 -2.51
CA LEU A 20 -8.18 -9.75 -3.96
C LEU A 20 -7.14 -8.78 -4.55
N ALA A 21 -6.80 -7.72 -3.81
CA ALA A 21 -5.77 -6.78 -4.24
C ALA A 21 -4.39 -7.46 -4.25
N ARG A 22 -4.06 -8.23 -3.20
CA ARG A 22 -2.82 -9.00 -3.10
C ARG A 22 -2.68 -10.01 -4.24
N GLU A 23 -3.74 -10.77 -4.52
CA GLU A 23 -3.75 -11.75 -5.60
C GLU A 23 -3.44 -11.09 -6.94
N ARG A 24 -4.14 -10.00 -7.27
CA ARG A 24 -3.97 -9.27 -8.53
C ARG A 24 -2.58 -8.64 -8.65
N LEU A 25 -2.09 -8.01 -7.58
CA LEU A 25 -0.78 -7.37 -7.59
C LEU A 25 0.35 -8.42 -7.67
N SER A 26 0.20 -9.56 -6.99
CA SER A 26 1.12 -10.69 -7.10
C SER A 26 1.11 -11.28 -8.51
N ALA A 27 -0.06 -11.40 -9.15
CA ALA A 27 -0.18 -11.85 -10.54
C ALA A 27 0.48 -10.88 -11.55
N LEU A 28 0.57 -9.59 -11.22
CA LEU A 28 1.32 -8.59 -11.99
C LEU A 28 2.83 -8.63 -11.72
N GLY A 29 3.29 -9.49 -10.81
CA GLY A 29 4.71 -9.66 -10.46
C GLY A 29 5.19 -8.76 -9.33
N PHE A 30 4.29 -8.07 -8.61
CA PHE A 30 4.67 -7.33 -7.41
C PHE A 30 4.84 -8.26 -6.21
N THR A 31 5.78 -7.92 -5.34
CA THR A 31 5.91 -8.55 -4.03
C THR A 31 5.08 -7.78 -3.01
N CYS A 32 4.04 -8.41 -2.46
CA CYS A 32 3.27 -7.86 -1.35
C CYS A 32 3.90 -8.23 -0.01
N ALA A 33 4.15 -7.25 0.85
CA ALA A 33 4.53 -7.46 2.25
C ALA A 33 3.42 -8.23 3.01
N PRO A 34 3.67 -8.74 4.23
CA PRO A 34 2.60 -9.27 5.09
C PRO A 34 1.52 -8.22 5.39
N ASP A 35 0.35 -8.69 5.83
CA ASP A 35 -0.76 -7.79 6.14
C ASP A 35 -0.44 -6.95 7.39
N GLY A 36 -0.69 -5.65 7.28
CA GLY A 36 -0.69 -4.74 8.42
C GLY A 36 -2.12 -4.57 8.94
N ILE A 37 -2.28 -4.66 10.26
CA ILE A 37 -3.56 -4.42 10.93
C ILE A 37 -3.45 -3.10 11.70
N HIS A 38 -4.28 -2.14 11.33
CA HIS A 38 -4.34 -0.87 12.02
C HIS A 38 -5.29 -0.92 13.22
N PRO A 39 -4.94 -0.30 14.36
CA PRO A 39 -5.77 -0.30 15.56
C PRO A 39 -7.08 0.51 15.42
N PHE A 40 -7.30 1.13 14.26
CA PHE A 40 -8.48 1.91 13.91
C PHE A 40 -9.35 1.24 12.82
N GLY A 41 -9.17 -0.06 12.59
CA GLY A 41 -10.12 -0.89 11.84
C GLY A 41 -9.86 -0.98 10.33
N THR A 42 -8.63 -0.79 9.88
CA THR A 42 -8.23 -1.05 8.48
C THR A 42 -7.11 -2.06 8.40
N VAL A 43 -7.01 -2.72 7.24
CA VAL A 43 -5.94 -3.67 6.93
C VAL A 43 -5.27 -3.26 5.62
N ASN A 44 -3.96 -3.43 5.53
CA ASN A 44 -3.17 -3.09 4.35
C ASN A 44 -2.17 -4.18 3.94
N ALA A 45 -1.57 -4.01 2.77
CA ALA A 45 -0.42 -4.80 2.34
C ALA A 45 0.51 -3.91 1.51
N CYS A 46 1.70 -3.59 2.01
CA CYS A 46 2.61 -2.67 1.30
C CYS A 46 3.33 -3.33 0.11
N ILE A 47 3.53 -2.56 -0.96
CA ILE A 47 4.37 -2.91 -2.12
C ILE A 47 5.47 -1.88 -2.25
N TYR A 48 6.69 -2.25 -1.84
CA TYR A 48 7.85 -1.35 -1.82
C TYR A 48 8.59 -1.34 -3.16
N PHE A 49 8.94 -0.14 -3.62
CA PHE A 49 9.81 0.08 -4.77
C PHE A 49 11.26 0.34 -4.33
N ALA A 50 12.17 0.25 -5.30
CA ALA A 50 13.61 0.38 -5.05
C ALA A 50 14.03 1.78 -4.56
N ASP A 51 13.23 2.81 -4.83
CA ASP A 51 13.47 4.18 -4.40
C ASP A 51 12.90 4.52 -3.01
N GLY A 52 12.32 3.53 -2.33
CA GLY A 52 11.72 3.68 -1.00
C GLY A 52 10.25 4.12 -1.02
N THR A 53 9.69 4.48 -2.17
CA THR A 53 8.25 4.72 -2.28
C THR A 53 7.46 3.41 -2.27
N PHE A 54 6.17 3.47 -1.98
CA PHE A 54 5.32 2.26 -1.96
C PHE A 54 3.87 2.49 -2.40
N LEU A 55 3.19 1.40 -2.71
CA LEU A 55 1.73 1.35 -2.84
C LEU A 55 1.14 0.70 -1.59
N GLU A 56 0.00 1.22 -1.14
CA GLU A 56 -0.73 0.72 0.02
C GLU A 56 -2.20 0.42 -0.35
N PRO A 57 -2.50 -0.77 -0.92
CA PRO A 57 -3.83 -1.35 -0.86
C PRO A 57 -4.35 -1.33 0.58
N LEU A 58 -5.47 -0.65 0.80
CA LEU A 58 -6.07 -0.45 2.10
C LEU A 58 -7.56 -0.83 2.03
N ALA A 59 -7.96 -1.74 2.92
CA ALA A 59 -9.34 -2.17 3.09
C ALA A 59 -9.80 -1.92 4.54
N VAL A 60 -11.13 -1.96 4.75
CA VAL A 60 -11.70 -2.05 6.11
C VAL A 60 -11.36 -3.44 6.66
N GLY A 61 -10.89 -3.50 7.90
CA GLY A 61 -10.64 -4.75 8.63
C GLY A 61 -11.92 -5.27 9.28
N ASP A 62 -11.87 -6.52 9.76
CA ASP A 62 -12.97 -7.18 10.45
C ASP A 62 -13.23 -6.64 11.87
#